data_AF-A0AAJ8B170-F1
#
_entry.id   AF-A0AAJ8B170-F1
#
_cell.length_a   1.000
_cell.length_b   1.000
_cell.length_c   1.000
_cell.angle_alpha   90.00
_cell.angle_beta   90.00
_cell.angle_gamma   90.00
#
_symmetry.space_group_name_H-M   'P 1'
#
loop_
_entity.id
_entity.type
_entity.pdbx_description
1 polymer ?
#
loop_
_entity_poly.entity_id
_entity_poly.type
_entity_poly.pdbx_seq_one_letter_code
_entity_poly.pdbx_strand_id
1 'polypeptide(L)'
;MLVFLFVLFTEPFPQTSSFLLGALPGAVLLVLLFVGVFLYVWRRKTRPVCQVKVKEGAQSITLSYQTTDELPEDATVEWTISDPEPKVVHRFENGHHQPGQQHEYYFERTEMANPLQTGDLSLTLSDPCCDDSGIYICTVHRGRHILAQKVVEVRVQRQYCTKIRATDWIEMKRSTVKKPQARRKDPDSVTVYSADSGVTF
;
A
#
# COMPACT_ATOMS: atom_id res chain seq x y z
N MET A 1 11.48 -44.67 -76.48
CA MET A 1 11.09 -43.52 -75.63
C MET A 1 11.11 -43.90 -74.13
N LEU A 2 12.16 -44.58 -73.68
CA LEU A 2 12.32 -45.06 -72.30
C LEU A 2 13.78 -44.97 -71.80
N VAL A 3 14.65 -44.26 -72.55
CA VAL A 3 16.08 -44.08 -72.20
C VAL A 3 16.41 -42.59 -72.00
N PHE A 4 15.47 -41.68 -72.25
CA PHE A 4 15.64 -40.23 -72.02
C PHE A 4 15.08 -39.73 -70.68
N LEU A 5 14.36 -40.57 -69.93
CA LEU A 5 13.83 -40.23 -68.60
C LEU A 5 14.73 -40.69 -67.43
N PHE A 6 15.80 -41.44 -67.72
CA PHE A 6 16.74 -41.94 -66.72
C PHE A 6 17.97 -41.05 -66.50
N VAL A 7 18.17 -40.01 -67.31
CA VAL A 7 19.39 -39.17 -67.30
C VAL A 7 19.18 -37.82 -66.59
N LEU A 8 17.95 -37.44 -66.23
CA LEU A 8 17.73 -36.28 -65.34
C LEU A 8 17.94 -36.62 -63.85
N PHE A 9 18.30 -37.86 -63.51
CA PHE A 9 18.46 -38.33 -62.14
C PHE A 9 19.92 -38.30 -61.63
N THR A 10 20.85 -37.73 -62.39
CA THR A 10 22.26 -37.63 -61.98
C THR A 10 22.84 -36.26 -62.32
N GLU A 11 22.50 -35.25 -61.53
CA GLU A 11 23.34 -34.08 -61.35
C GLU A 11 23.53 -33.84 -59.83
N PRO A 12 24.74 -33.50 -59.38
CA PRO A 12 25.14 -33.59 -57.99
C PRO A 12 24.44 -32.50 -57.17
N PHE A 13 23.74 -32.91 -56.11
CA PHE A 13 23.29 -32.01 -55.05
C PHE A 13 24.50 -31.19 -54.54
N PRO A 14 24.50 -29.85 -54.65
CA PRO A 14 25.53 -29.05 -54.02
C PRO A 14 25.35 -29.16 -52.50
N GLN A 15 26.39 -29.64 -51.85
CA GLN A 15 26.50 -29.84 -50.42
C GLN A 15 26.61 -28.48 -49.71
N THR A 16 25.51 -27.75 -49.59
CA THR A 16 25.39 -26.62 -48.66
C THR A 16 24.85 -27.13 -47.33
N SER A 17 25.80 -27.36 -46.42
CA SER A 17 25.65 -27.57 -44.98
C SER A 17 24.21 -27.68 -44.43
N SER A 18 23.83 -28.91 -44.08
CA SER A 18 22.69 -29.28 -43.23
C SER A 18 22.80 -28.76 -41.78
N PHE A 19 23.48 -27.64 -41.54
CA PHE A 19 23.73 -27.07 -40.21
C PHE A 19 22.83 -25.86 -39.87
N LEU A 20 22.01 -25.36 -40.81
CA LEU A 20 21.14 -24.20 -40.55
C LEU A 20 19.69 -24.55 -40.15
N LEU A 21 19.23 -25.80 -40.32
CA LEU A 21 17.87 -26.20 -39.89
C LEU A 21 17.74 -26.45 -38.38
N GLY A 22 18.84 -26.56 -37.63
CA GLY A 22 18.82 -26.72 -36.17
C GLY A 22 18.84 -25.41 -35.38
N ALA A 23 19.21 -24.30 -36.02
CA ALA A 23 19.34 -22.99 -35.35
C ALA A 23 18.02 -22.21 -35.29
N LEU A 24 17.16 -22.37 -36.30
CA LEU A 24 15.87 -21.67 -36.37
C LEU A 24 14.88 -22.12 -35.28
N PRO A 25 14.73 -23.43 -34.96
CA PRO A 25 13.88 -23.85 -33.86
C PRO A 25 14.38 -23.33 -32.50
N GLY A 26 15.70 -23.32 -32.29
CA GLY A 26 16.31 -22.80 -31.07
C GLY A 26 16.13 -21.28 -30.92
N ALA A 27 16.34 -20.53 -32.00
CA ALA A 27 16.11 -19.08 -32.01
C ALA A 27 14.62 -18.73 -31.77
N VAL A 28 13.69 -19.47 -32.38
CA VAL A 28 12.25 -19.30 -32.15
C VAL A 28 11.90 -19.60 -30.69
N LEU A 29 12.43 -20.68 -30.10
CA LEU A 29 12.21 -21.00 -28.69
C LEU A 29 12.75 -19.89 -27.77
N LEU A 30 13.94 -19.36 -28.04
CA LEU A 30 14.51 -18.25 -27.26
C LEU A 30 13.66 -16.98 -27.36
N VAL A 31 13.15 -16.66 -28.55
CA VAL A 31 12.23 -15.53 -28.75
C VAL A 31 10.92 -15.75 -27.99
N LEU A 32 10.33 -16.95 -28.05
CA LEU A 32 9.12 -17.28 -27.31
C LEU A 32 9.32 -17.21 -25.79
N LEU A 33 10.47 -17.66 -25.28
CA LEU A 33 10.84 -17.51 -23.88
C LEU A 33 11.02 -16.04 -23.50
N PHE A 34 11.72 -15.25 -24.32
CA PHE A 34 11.93 -13.83 -24.05
C PHE A 34 10.60 -13.06 -24.09
N VAL A 35 9.75 -13.31 -25.08
CA VAL A 35 8.40 -12.74 -25.18
C VAL A 35 7.55 -13.21 -24.01
N GLY A 36 7.60 -14.48 -23.63
CA GLY A 36 6.87 -15.03 -22.48
C GLY A 36 7.32 -14.42 -21.15
N VAL A 37 8.63 -14.29 -20.92
CA VAL A 37 9.19 -13.62 -19.73
C VAL A 37 8.86 -12.13 -19.74
N PHE A 38 8.96 -11.47 -20.89
CA PHE A 38 8.57 -10.08 -21.03
C PHE A 38 7.09 -9.89 -20.70
N LEU A 39 6.19 -10.68 -21.30
CA LEU A 39 4.75 -10.66 -21.01
C LEU A 39 4.47 -11.00 -19.54
N TYR A 40 5.23 -11.93 -18.95
CA TYR A 40 5.12 -12.28 -17.54
C TYR A 40 5.50 -11.12 -16.62
N VAL A 41 6.62 -10.45 -16.90
CA VAL A 41 7.08 -9.26 -16.18
C VAL A 41 6.11 -8.11 -16.38
N TRP A 42 5.64 -7.90 -17.60
CA TRP A 42 4.69 -6.84 -17.94
C TRP A 42 3.36 -7.09 -17.23
N ARG A 43 2.84 -8.32 -17.26
CA ARG A 43 1.62 -8.74 -16.53
C ARG A 43 1.76 -8.64 -15.02
N ARG A 44 2.94 -8.91 -14.45
CA ARG A 44 3.23 -8.67 -13.02
C ARG A 44 3.23 -7.18 -12.68
N LYS A 45 3.77 -6.35 -13.57
CA LYS A 45 3.94 -4.90 -13.36
C LYS A 45 2.64 -4.10 -13.58
N THR A 46 1.67 -4.65 -14.31
CA THR A 46 0.41 -3.97 -14.69
C THR A 46 -0.80 -4.38 -13.87
N ARG A 47 -0.66 -4.74 -12.59
CA ARG A 47 -1.84 -4.82 -11.72
C ARG A 47 -2.39 -3.40 -11.52
N PRO A 48 -3.64 -3.10 -11.94
CA PRO A 48 -4.23 -1.80 -11.66
C PRO A 48 -4.42 -1.70 -10.14
N VAL A 49 -3.56 -0.94 -9.48
CA VAL A 49 -3.69 -0.67 -8.05
C VAL A 49 -4.48 0.63 -7.92
N CYS A 50 -5.60 0.58 -7.18
CA CYS A 50 -6.33 1.79 -6.85
C CYS A 50 -5.46 2.65 -5.93
N GLN A 51 -5.07 3.84 -6.38
CA GLN A 51 -4.26 4.76 -5.56
C GLN A 51 -5.14 5.77 -4.82
N VAL A 52 -4.99 5.83 -3.51
CA VAL A 52 -5.61 6.84 -2.64
C VAL A 52 -4.52 7.76 -2.11
N LYS A 53 -4.61 9.05 -2.47
CA LYS A 53 -3.69 10.09 -1.98
C LYS A 53 -4.43 10.96 -0.97
N VAL A 54 -3.88 11.05 0.24
CA VAL A 54 -4.44 11.88 1.31
C VAL A 54 -3.36 12.77 1.90
N LYS A 55 -3.74 13.96 2.35
CA LYS A 55 -2.85 14.83 3.11
C LYS A 55 -2.91 14.44 4.59
N GLU A 56 -1.76 14.40 5.24
CA GLU A 56 -1.66 14.24 6.69
C GLU A 56 -2.50 15.32 7.40
N GLY A 57 -3.21 14.92 8.45
CA GLY A 57 -4.19 15.77 9.15
C GLY A 57 -5.59 15.78 8.55
N ALA A 58 -5.89 14.92 7.57
CA ALA A 58 -7.27 14.58 7.24
C ALA A 58 -7.93 13.84 8.42
N GLN A 59 -9.24 13.98 8.60
CA GLN A 59 -9.97 13.29 9.68
C GLN A 59 -10.05 11.78 9.43
N SER A 60 -10.29 11.37 8.19
CA SER A 60 -10.33 9.96 7.81
C SER A 60 -10.11 9.77 6.31
N ILE A 61 -9.81 8.53 5.93
CA ILE A 61 -9.86 8.06 4.54
C ILE A 61 -10.74 6.83 4.45
N THR A 62 -11.40 6.66 3.30
CA THR A 62 -12.18 5.47 3.01
C THR A 62 -11.56 4.71 1.84
N LEU A 63 -11.21 3.45 2.08
CA LEU A 63 -10.75 2.52 1.06
C LEU A 63 -11.96 1.81 0.50
N SER A 64 -12.49 2.32 -0.60
CA SER A 64 -13.77 1.83 -1.14
C SER A 64 -13.64 0.40 -1.66
N TYR A 65 -14.61 -0.46 -1.33
CA TYR A 65 -14.76 -1.77 -1.97
C TYR A 65 -16.22 -2.23 -1.89
N GLN A 66 -16.90 -2.22 -3.03
CA GLN A 66 -18.24 -2.80 -3.17
C GLN A 66 -18.13 -4.20 -3.74
N THR A 67 -18.77 -5.19 -3.09
CA THR A 67 -18.96 -6.51 -3.71
C THR A 67 -20.20 -6.49 -4.59
N THR A 68 -20.16 -7.20 -5.71
CA THR A 68 -21.34 -7.38 -6.58
C THR A 68 -22.19 -8.57 -6.16
N ASP A 69 -21.60 -9.52 -5.42
CA ASP A 69 -22.23 -10.77 -5.07
C ASP A 69 -22.64 -10.78 -3.60
N GLU A 70 -23.76 -11.43 -3.29
CA GLU A 70 -24.18 -11.68 -1.91
C GLU A 70 -23.11 -12.50 -1.18
N LEU A 71 -22.61 -11.95 -0.08
CA LEU A 71 -21.60 -12.60 0.74
C LEU A 71 -22.21 -13.77 1.51
N PRO A 72 -21.59 -14.95 1.49
CA PRO A 72 -22.04 -16.05 2.35
C PRO A 72 -21.92 -15.71 3.84
N GLU A 73 -22.80 -16.25 4.67
CA GLU A 73 -22.87 -15.93 6.12
C GLU A 73 -21.58 -16.32 6.89
N ASP A 74 -20.91 -17.39 6.46
CA ASP A 74 -19.64 -17.87 6.98
C ASP A 74 -18.41 -17.29 6.24
N ALA A 75 -18.61 -16.25 5.41
CA ALA A 75 -17.49 -15.56 4.77
C ALA A 75 -16.70 -14.73 5.79
N THR A 76 -15.39 -14.73 5.62
CA THR A 76 -14.46 -13.86 6.33
C THR A 76 -14.03 -12.73 5.41
N VAL A 77 -14.06 -11.52 5.93
CA VAL A 77 -13.53 -10.31 5.29
C VAL A 77 -12.35 -9.83 6.11
N GLU A 78 -11.20 -9.73 5.48
CA GLU A 78 -9.96 -9.31 6.14
C GLU A 78 -9.28 -8.22 5.32
N TRP A 79 -9.04 -7.08 5.97
CA TRP A 79 -8.16 -6.03 5.48
C TRP A 79 -6.79 -6.21 6.10
N THR A 80 -5.77 -6.29 5.25
CA THR A 80 -4.36 -6.38 5.65
C THR A 80 -3.56 -5.27 5.00
N ILE A 81 -2.48 -4.83 5.63
CA ILE A 81 -1.45 -4.01 5.02
C ILE A 81 -0.23 -4.89 4.77
N SER A 82 0.36 -4.87 3.58
CA SER A 82 1.47 -5.78 3.21
C SER A 82 2.86 -5.13 3.21
N ASP A 83 2.93 -3.80 3.26
CA ASP A 83 4.15 -2.99 3.18
C ASP A 83 3.97 -1.82 4.16
N PRO A 84 4.86 -1.57 5.14
CA PRO A 84 6.19 -2.19 5.36
C PRO A 84 6.20 -3.58 6.00
N GLU A 85 5.17 -3.96 6.76
CA GLU A 85 5.06 -5.29 7.38
C GLU A 85 3.62 -5.80 7.30
N PRO A 86 3.40 -7.12 7.06
CA PRO A 86 2.09 -7.74 7.09
C PRO A 86 1.39 -7.56 8.42
N LYS A 87 0.29 -6.79 8.45
CA LYS A 87 -0.54 -6.59 9.64
C LYS A 87 -2.02 -6.68 9.29
N VAL A 88 -2.80 -7.24 10.21
CA VAL A 88 -4.27 -7.25 10.11
C VAL A 88 -4.78 -5.87 10.53
N VAL A 89 -5.39 -5.17 9.59
CA VAL A 89 -5.93 -3.82 9.77
C VAL A 89 -7.36 -3.86 10.30
N HIS A 90 -8.17 -4.79 9.80
CA HIS A 90 -9.53 -5.01 10.26
C HIS A 90 -9.99 -6.41 9.84
N ARG A 91 -10.77 -7.09 10.69
CA ARG A 91 -11.28 -8.43 10.40
C ARG A 91 -12.74 -8.57 10.81
N PHE A 92 -13.54 -9.12 9.91
CA PHE A 92 -14.93 -9.46 10.12
C PHE A 92 -15.14 -10.93 9.79
N GLU A 93 -15.69 -11.69 10.72
CA GLU A 93 -15.87 -13.14 10.61
C GLU A 93 -17.10 -13.57 11.41
N ASN A 94 -17.86 -14.53 10.88
CA ASN A 94 -19.04 -15.11 11.54
C ASN A 94 -20.06 -14.04 11.97
N GLY A 95 -20.28 -13.03 11.12
CA GLY A 95 -21.26 -11.96 11.39
C GLY A 95 -20.81 -10.88 12.39
N HIS A 96 -19.57 -10.93 12.89
CA HIS A 96 -19.08 -9.98 13.90
C HIS A 96 -17.68 -9.43 13.58
N HIS A 97 -17.42 -8.21 14.04
CA HIS A 97 -16.06 -7.64 14.06
C HIS A 97 -15.19 -8.40 15.06
N GLN A 98 -13.93 -8.63 14.70
CA GLN A 98 -12.98 -9.42 15.49
C GLN A 98 -11.80 -8.54 15.98
N PRO A 99 -12.02 -7.60 16.92
CA PRO A 99 -10.97 -6.69 17.36
C PRO A 99 -9.77 -7.42 17.99
N GLY A 100 -9.96 -8.61 18.57
CA GLY A 100 -8.87 -9.41 19.13
C GLY A 100 -7.90 -10.03 18.09
N GLN A 101 -8.26 -10.00 16.81
CA GLN A 101 -7.39 -10.44 15.70
C GLN A 101 -6.75 -9.25 14.96
N GLN A 102 -7.11 -8.03 15.33
CA GLN A 102 -6.61 -6.80 14.73
C GLN A 102 -5.27 -6.42 15.36
N HIS A 103 -4.36 -5.86 14.56
CA HIS A 103 -3.13 -5.32 15.08
C HIS A 103 -3.43 -4.09 15.96
N GLU A 104 -2.82 -4.02 17.15
CA GLU A 104 -3.09 -3.00 18.19
C GLU A 104 -3.04 -1.56 17.65
N TYR A 105 -2.08 -1.25 16.78
CA TYR A 105 -1.96 0.05 16.11
C TYR A 105 -3.22 0.54 15.37
N TYR A 106 -4.08 -0.38 14.89
CA TYR A 106 -5.30 -0.02 14.17
C TYR A 106 -6.55 -0.04 15.07
N PHE A 107 -6.43 -0.46 16.34
CA PHE A 107 -7.54 -0.51 17.27
C PHE A 107 -8.19 0.87 17.41
N GLU A 108 -9.53 0.93 17.37
CA GLU A 108 -10.33 2.17 17.39
C GLU A 108 -10.07 3.18 16.26
N ARG A 109 -9.10 2.91 15.39
CA ARG A 109 -8.80 3.75 14.22
C ARG A 109 -9.48 3.27 12.96
N THR A 110 -10.05 2.07 12.96
CA THR A 110 -10.69 1.49 11.78
C THR A 110 -12.16 1.16 12.01
N GLU A 111 -12.96 1.47 11.01
CA GLU A 111 -14.39 1.18 10.98
C GLU A 111 -14.76 0.54 9.64
N MET A 112 -15.72 -0.39 9.69
CA MET A 112 -16.27 -1.05 8.52
C MET A 112 -17.75 -1.32 8.78
N ALA A 113 -18.61 -1.15 7.77
CA ALA A 113 -20.01 -1.55 7.86
C ALA A 113 -20.13 -3.08 7.94
N ASN A 114 -21.29 -3.60 8.37
CA ASN A 114 -21.55 -5.04 8.32
C ASN A 114 -21.68 -5.49 6.85
N PRO A 115 -20.69 -6.21 6.30
CA PRO A 115 -20.66 -6.52 4.88
C PRO A 115 -21.74 -7.53 4.47
N LEU A 116 -22.26 -8.33 5.41
CA LEU A 116 -23.36 -9.26 5.14
C LEU A 116 -24.70 -8.53 4.93
N GLN A 117 -24.87 -7.35 5.52
CA GLN A 117 -26.10 -6.56 5.38
C GLN A 117 -26.02 -5.57 4.21
N THR A 118 -24.86 -4.94 4.03
CA THR A 118 -24.72 -3.83 3.07
C THR A 118 -24.07 -4.24 1.76
N GLY A 119 -23.32 -5.34 1.71
CA GLY A 119 -22.43 -5.66 0.59
C GLY A 119 -21.24 -4.69 0.47
N ASP A 120 -21.09 -3.77 1.41
CA ASP A 120 -20.02 -2.78 1.40
C ASP A 120 -18.86 -3.26 2.28
N LEU A 121 -17.72 -3.50 1.64
CA LEU A 121 -16.46 -3.95 2.25
C LEU A 121 -15.50 -2.78 2.49
N SER A 122 -15.98 -1.54 2.34
CA SER A 122 -15.15 -0.35 2.47
C SER A 122 -14.61 -0.17 3.88
N LEU A 123 -13.31 0.10 3.98
CA LEU A 123 -12.63 0.35 5.25
C LEU A 123 -12.44 1.86 5.45
N THR A 124 -12.91 2.40 6.57
CA THR A 124 -12.59 3.76 6.99
C THR A 124 -11.46 3.73 8.01
N LEU A 125 -10.40 4.50 7.74
CA LEU A 125 -9.25 4.70 8.62
C LEU A 125 -9.25 6.16 9.12
N SER A 126 -9.28 6.32 10.44
CA SER A 126 -9.28 7.62 11.13
C SER A 126 -7.85 8.11 11.40
N ASP A 127 -7.70 9.44 11.35
CA ASP A 127 -6.45 10.16 11.59
C ASP A 127 -5.25 9.57 10.81
N PRO A 128 -5.30 9.50 9.47
CA PRO A 128 -4.23 8.97 8.64
C PRO A 128 -2.91 9.75 8.82
N CYS A 129 -1.83 9.02 9.06
CA CYS A 129 -0.47 9.54 9.18
C CYS A 129 0.48 8.91 8.14
N CYS A 130 1.72 9.40 8.04
CA CYS A 130 2.67 8.88 7.06
C CYS A 130 2.92 7.36 7.18
N ASP A 131 2.84 6.81 8.39
CA ASP A 131 3.10 5.40 8.69
C ASP A 131 1.94 4.49 8.24
N ASP A 132 0.77 5.07 7.94
CA ASP A 132 -0.36 4.36 7.35
C ASP A 132 -0.20 4.19 5.82
N SER A 133 0.84 4.76 5.22
CA SER A 133 1.12 4.58 3.78
C SER A 133 1.58 3.15 3.50
N GLY A 134 0.99 2.54 2.48
CA GLY A 134 1.31 1.16 2.14
C GLY A 134 0.29 0.54 1.20
N ILE A 135 0.40 -0.77 1.02
CA ILE A 135 -0.50 -1.54 0.17
C ILE A 135 -1.49 -2.27 1.06
N TYR A 136 -2.75 -1.86 0.97
CA TYR A 136 -3.88 -2.47 1.64
C TYR A 136 -4.53 -3.52 0.74
N ILE A 137 -4.84 -4.67 1.31
CA ILE A 137 -5.44 -5.79 0.61
C ILE A 137 -6.68 -6.22 1.38
N CYS A 138 -7.84 -6.09 0.75
CA CYS A 138 -9.07 -6.71 1.21
C CYS A 138 -9.16 -8.11 0.61
N THR A 139 -9.28 -9.13 1.45
CA THR A 139 -9.50 -10.51 1.02
C THR A 139 -10.82 -11.00 1.60
N VAL A 140 -11.69 -11.48 0.72
CA VAL A 140 -12.92 -12.19 1.09
C VAL A 140 -12.68 -13.66 0.86
N HIS A 141 -12.84 -14.49 1.89
CA HIS A 141 -12.63 -15.93 1.78
C HIS A 141 -13.62 -16.72 2.62
N ARG A 142 -13.85 -17.97 2.20
CA ARG A 142 -14.65 -18.97 2.93
C ARG A 142 -13.78 -20.20 3.14
N GLY A 143 -13.38 -20.45 4.38
CA GLY A 143 -12.38 -21.47 4.69
C GLY A 143 -11.09 -21.26 3.89
N ARG A 144 -10.78 -22.16 2.97
CA ARG A 144 -9.58 -22.10 2.10
C ARG A 144 -9.81 -21.46 0.72
N HIS A 145 -11.05 -21.07 0.40
CA HIS A 145 -11.41 -20.52 -0.91
C HIS A 145 -11.46 -19.00 -0.87
N ILE A 146 -10.64 -18.35 -1.68
CA ILE A 146 -10.70 -16.89 -1.89
C ILE A 146 -11.85 -16.61 -2.85
N LEU A 147 -12.83 -15.84 -2.39
CA LEU A 147 -14.00 -15.44 -3.18
C LEU A 147 -13.71 -14.16 -3.96
N ALA A 148 -13.07 -13.19 -3.31
CA ALA A 148 -12.74 -11.91 -3.94
C ALA A 148 -11.53 -11.25 -3.27
N GLN A 149 -10.85 -10.38 -4.00
CA GLN A 149 -9.72 -9.62 -3.47
C GLN A 149 -9.62 -8.25 -4.13
N LYS A 150 -9.30 -7.21 -3.33
CA LYS A 150 -9.03 -5.86 -3.82
C LYS A 150 -7.74 -5.32 -3.23
N VAL A 151 -6.92 -4.68 -4.07
CA VAL A 151 -5.65 -4.06 -3.67
C VAL A 151 -5.76 -2.54 -3.82
N VAL A 152 -5.42 -1.82 -2.75
CA VAL A 152 -5.48 -0.37 -2.67
C VAL A 152 -4.14 0.15 -2.14
N GLU A 153 -3.49 1.02 -2.89
CA GLU A 153 -2.27 1.71 -2.45
C GLU A 153 -2.65 3.03 -1.80
N VAL A 154 -2.28 3.20 -0.53
CA VAL A 154 -2.51 4.42 0.25
C VAL A 154 -1.20 5.19 0.32
N ARG A 155 -1.26 6.48 -0.03
CA ARG A 155 -0.15 7.42 0.10
C ARG A 155 -0.57 8.62 0.93
N VAL A 156 -0.07 8.70 2.15
CA VAL A 156 -0.27 9.85 3.04
C VAL A 156 0.87 10.84 2.84
N GLN A 157 0.55 12.05 2.40
CA GLN A 157 1.52 13.12 2.16
C GLN A 157 1.59 14.03 3.38
N ARG A 158 2.79 14.20 3.94
CA ARG A 158 3.01 15.21 4.98
C ARG A 158 2.71 16.61 4.44
N GLN A 159 2.01 17.42 5.21
CA GLN A 159 1.81 18.85 4.85
C GLN A 159 3.15 19.62 4.89
N TYR A 160 4.06 19.21 5.78
CA TYR A 160 5.36 19.84 5.98
C TYR A 160 6.48 19.00 5.37
N CYS A 161 6.51 18.93 4.04
CA CYS A 161 7.76 18.70 3.33
C CYS A 161 7.91 19.78 2.25
N THR A 162 7.96 21.03 2.68
CA THR A 162 8.50 22.08 1.81
C THR A 162 9.98 21.78 1.64
N LYS A 163 10.49 21.91 0.41
CA LYS A 163 11.95 21.94 0.18
C LYS A 163 12.48 23.13 0.96
N ILE A 164 12.90 22.92 2.20
CA ILE A 164 13.49 23.95 3.04
C ILE A 164 14.73 24.42 2.27
N ARG A 165 14.73 25.66 1.78
CA ARG A 165 15.95 26.24 1.19
C ARG A 165 17.01 26.23 2.28
N ALA A 166 18.28 26.09 1.92
CA ALA A 166 19.39 26.10 2.87
C ALA A 166 19.34 27.27 3.87
N THR A 167 18.75 28.40 3.47
CA THR A 167 18.51 29.59 4.30
C THR A 167 17.53 29.36 5.44
N ASP A 168 16.45 28.63 5.18
CA ASP A 168 15.37 28.42 6.15
C ASP A 168 15.81 27.44 7.26
N TRP A 169 16.74 26.53 6.96
CA TRP A 169 17.39 25.66 7.95
C TRP A 169 18.20 26.42 9.00
N ILE A 170 18.87 27.50 8.60
CA ILE A 170 19.70 28.33 9.50
C ILE A 170 18.81 29.06 10.50
N GLU A 171 17.66 29.55 10.04
CA GLU A 171 16.68 30.26 10.88
C GLU A 171 15.98 29.33 11.87
N MET A 172 15.62 28.12 11.43
CA MET A 172 15.05 27.08 12.29
C MET A 172 16.02 26.64 13.41
N LYS A 173 17.32 26.52 13.12
CA LYS A 173 18.34 26.25 14.15
C LYS A 173 18.57 27.44 15.09
N ARG A 174 18.48 28.68 14.59
CA ARG A 174 18.63 29.89 15.42
C ARG A 174 17.47 30.08 16.39
N SER A 175 16.26 29.61 16.04
CA SER A 175 15.08 29.57 16.91
C SER A 175 15.23 28.54 18.04
N THR A 176 15.72 27.33 17.73
CA THR A 176 15.85 26.24 18.69
C THR A 176 17.04 26.40 19.66
N VAL A 177 18.03 27.25 19.34
CA VAL A 177 19.21 27.52 20.19
C VAL A 177 19.02 28.70 21.16
N LYS A 178 17.88 29.40 21.14
CA LYS A 178 17.58 30.39 22.19
C LYS A 178 17.33 29.67 23.53
N LYS A 179 18.41 29.52 24.30
CA LYS A 179 18.44 28.99 25.67
C LYS A 179 17.33 29.63 26.53
N PRO A 180 16.67 28.89 27.44
CA PRO A 180 15.72 29.49 28.37
C PRO A 180 16.43 30.57 29.16
N GLN A 181 15.92 31.80 29.06
CA GLN A 181 16.46 32.92 29.83
C GLN A 181 16.19 32.64 31.30
N ALA A 182 17.26 32.44 32.07
CA ALA A 182 17.20 32.22 33.51
C ALA A 182 16.36 33.34 34.16
N ARG A 183 15.32 32.94 34.88
CA ARG A 183 14.47 33.81 35.71
C ARG A 183 15.38 34.55 36.70
N ARG A 184 15.74 35.81 36.42
CA ARG A 184 16.23 36.73 37.45
C ARG A 184 15.09 36.87 38.46
N LYS A 185 15.32 36.46 39.71
CA LYS A 185 14.51 36.94 40.83
C LYS A 185 14.84 38.42 40.99
N ASP A 186 13.82 39.26 40.83
CA ASP A 186 13.89 40.68 41.15
C ASP A 186 13.98 40.82 42.69
N PRO A 187 14.99 41.49 43.26
CA PRO A 187 15.12 41.68 44.70
C PRO A 187 14.12 42.68 45.30
N ASP A 188 13.37 43.44 44.50
CA ASP A 188 12.62 44.61 45.00
C ASP A 188 11.09 44.50 44.93
N SER A 189 10.51 43.29 44.89
CA SER A 189 9.05 43.14 45.07
C SER A 189 8.65 43.11 46.55
N VAL A 190 8.73 44.29 47.20
CA VAL A 190 8.07 44.54 48.48
C VAL A 190 6.57 44.34 48.31
N THR A 191 6.05 43.24 48.85
CA THR A 191 4.60 43.04 49.02
C THR A 191 4.21 43.61 50.37
N VAL A 192 3.55 44.77 50.37
CA VAL A 192 2.89 45.34 51.54
C VAL A 192 1.66 44.48 51.82
N TYR A 193 1.70 43.70 52.88
CA TYR A 193 0.53 43.02 53.43
C TYR A 193 -0.24 44.05 54.27
N SER A 194 -1.43 44.45 53.83
CA SER A 194 -2.39 45.11 54.72
C SER A 194 -3.06 44.03 55.54
N ALA A 195 -2.80 44.05 56.84
CA ALA A 195 -3.37 43.15 57.82
C ALA A 195 -4.86 43.43 58.07
N ASP A 196 -5.54 42.34 58.40
CA ASP A 196 -6.77 42.21 59.19
C ASP A 196 -7.35 43.50 59.80
N SER A 197 -8.57 43.82 59.38
CA SER A 197 -9.58 44.34 60.31
C SER A 197 -10.13 43.15 61.10
N GLY A 198 -9.69 43.06 62.36
CA GLY A 198 -10.03 41.98 63.28
C GLY A 198 -11.49 41.98 63.78
N VAL A 199 -11.80 40.89 64.46
CA VAL A 199 -13.03 40.63 65.22
C VAL A 199 -12.84 41.06 66.69
N THR A 200 -13.98 41.29 67.39
CA THR A 200 -14.25 41.48 68.85
C THR A 200 -14.28 42.94 69.33
N PHE A 201 -15.32 43.44 70.02
CA PHE A 201 -16.32 42.84 70.93
C PHE A 201 -17.76 43.22 70.59
#